data_AF-A0A3N5GB85-F1
#
_entry.id   AF-A0A3N5GB85-F1
#
_cell.length_a   1.000
_cell.length_b   1.000
_cell.length_c   1.000
_cell.angle_alpha   90.00
_cell.angle_beta   90.00
_cell.angle_gamma   90.00
#
_symmetry.space_group_name_H-M   'P 1'
#
loop_
_entity.id
_entity.type
_entity.pdbx_description
1 polymer ?
#
loop_
_entity_poly.entity_id
_entity_poly.type
_entity_poly.pdbx_seq_one_letter_code
_entity_poly.pdbx_strand_id
1 'polypeptide(L)' 'MALATGKDPAVRELPSPDVIAKVLLGGDLAQLTSAQKVSYYKNLCESLGLNPLTKPFEYLRLSGREVLYATRNCTDQLR' A
#
# COMPACT_ATOMS: atom_id res chain seq x y z
N MET A 1 19.37 14.38 -34.85
CA MET A 1 20.33 13.67 -33.97
C MET A 1 19.72 13.69 -32.58
N ALA A 2 18.87 12.70 -32.27
CA ALA A 2 19.22 11.43 -31.60
C ALA A 2 19.49 11.66 -30.10
N LEU A 3 18.83 11.06 -29.11
CA LEU A 3 17.82 10.01 -28.99
C LEU A 3 17.12 10.20 -27.63
N ALA A 4 15.88 9.72 -27.52
CA ALA A 4 15.04 9.73 -26.34
C ALA A 4 15.64 8.91 -25.16
N THR A 5 15.63 9.47 -23.96
CA THR A 5 15.49 8.70 -22.72
C THR A 5 14.02 8.75 -22.33
N GLY A 6 13.28 7.72 -22.75
CA GLY A 6 11.94 7.45 -22.26
C GLY A 6 11.98 7.29 -20.74
N LYS A 7 11.35 8.21 -20.03
CA LYS A 7 10.97 8.03 -18.63
C LYS A 7 9.59 7.42 -18.65
N ASP A 8 9.54 6.09 -18.80
CA ASP A 8 8.30 5.33 -18.64
C ASP A 8 7.72 5.64 -17.25
N PRO A 9 6.49 6.17 -17.13
CA PRO A 9 5.88 6.50 -15.85
C PRO A 9 5.39 5.26 -15.08
N ALA A 10 5.86 4.06 -15.41
CA ALA A 10 5.31 2.77 -14.98
C ALA A 10 6.30 1.87 -14.21
N VAL A 11 7.45 2.40 -13.75
CA VAL A 11 8.31 1.63 -12.83
C VAL A 11 7.70 1.74 -11.42
N ARG A 12 6.91 0.74 -11.04
CA ARG A 12 6.50 0.50 -9.65
C ARG A 12 7.78 0.31 -8.82
N GLU A 13 8.22 1.36 -8.13
CA GLU A 13 9.23 1.24 -7.10
C GLU A 13 8.59 0.47 -5.94
N LEU A 14 8.69 -0.86 -6.02
CA LEU A 14 8.23 -1.75 -4.96
C LEU A 14 8.99 -1.36 -3.70
N PRO A 15 8.32 -1.17 -2.55
CA PRO A 15 9.02 -0.94 -1.30
C PRO A 15 10.07 -2.03 -1.11
N SER A 16 11.24 -1.66 -0.60
CA SER A 16 12.37 -2.58 -0.48
C SER A 16 11.94 -3.92 0.14
N PRO A 17 12.48 -5.07 -0.31
CA PRO A 17 12.03 -6.39 0.12
C PRO A 17 11.97 -6.57 1.64
N ASP A 18 12.88 -5.92 2.38
CA ASP A 18 12.91 -5.87 3.85
C ASP A 18 11.67 -5.22 4.47
N VAL A 19 11.12 -4.21 3.81
CA VAL A 19 9.92 -3.49 4.24
C VAL A 19 8.68 -4.35 4.02
N ILE A 20 8.60 -5.01 2.86
CA ILE A 20 7.54 -5.97 2.55
C ILE A 20 7.60 -7.16 3.52
N ALA A 21 8.80 -7.69 3.78
CA ALA A 21 9.01 -8.78 4.71
C ALA A 21 8.61 -8.39 6.15
N LYS A 22 8.93 -7.18 6.61
CA LYS A 22 8.48 -6.71 7.95
C LYS A 22 6.97 -6.59 8.06
N VAL A 23 6.29 -6.14 7.01
CA VAL A 23 4.82 -6.04 7.01
C VAL A 23 4.18 -7.42 6.93
N LEU A 24 4.67 -8.30 6.06
CA LEU A 24 4.13 -9.66 5.87
C LEU A 24 4.46 -10.61 7.03
N LEU A 25 5.65 -10.49 7.64
CA LEU A 25 6.11 -11.38 8.72
C LEU A 25 5.83 -10.82 10.12
N GLY A 26 5.91 -9.49 10.29
CA GLY A 26 5.73 -8.83 11.59
C GLY A 26 4.32 -8.30 11.85
N GLY A 27 3.55 -8.04 10.79
CA GLY A 27 2.18 -7.51 10.88
C GLY A 27 2.08 -6.10 11.47
N ASP A 28 3.21 -5.41 11.69
CA ASP A 28 3.26 -4.06 12.26
C ASP A 28 3.72 -3.04 11.22
N LEU A 29 2.81 -2.16 10.82
CA LEU A 29 3.02 -1.08 9.87
C LEU A 29 3.55 0.20 10.55
N ALA A 30 3.75 0.21 11.87
CA ALA A 30 4.15 1.40 12.61
C ALA A 30 5.55 1.91 12.20
N GLN A 31 6.43 1.02 11.74
CA GLN A 31 7.79 1.36 11.30
C GLN A 31 7.86 1.95 9.89
N LEU A 32 6.74 2.00 9.16
CA LEU A 32 6.70 2.57 7.82
C LEU A 32 6.69 4.10 7.88
N THR A 33 7.42 4.73 6.96
CA THR A 33 7.28 6.16 6.70
C THR A 33 5.92 6.47 6.06
N SER A 34 5.44 7.71 6.17
CA SER A 34 4.16 8.12 5.56
C SER A 34 4.10 7.85 4.06
N ALA A 35 5.21 8.05 3.33
CA ALA A 35 5.29 7.76 1.90
C ALA A 35 5.15 6.25 1.62
N GLN A 36 5.80 5.40 2.41
CA GLN A 36 5.68 3.94 2.27
C GLN A 36 4.27 3.44 2.60
N LYS A 37 3.61 4.03 3.61
CA LYS A 37 2.21 3.71 3.93
C LYS A 37 1.29 3.99 2.74
N VAL A 38 1.39 5.19 2.16
CA VAL A 38 0.60 5.56 0.98
C VAL A 38 0.86 4.63 -0.20
N SER A 39 2.13 4.32 -0.49
CA SER A 39 2.47 3.38 -1.57
C SER A 39 1.95 1.97 -1.30
N TYR A 40 2.07 1.47 -0.07
CA TYR A 40 1.55 0.16 0.33
C TYR A 40 0.02 0.10 0.19
N TYR A 41 -0.67 1.11 0.71
CA TYR A 41 -2.12 1.24 0.61
C TYR A 41 -2.60 1.26 -0.84
N LYS A 42 -1.93 2.05 -1.70
CA LYS A 42 -2.24 2.13 -3.12
C LYS A 42 -2.03 0.79 -3.82
N ASN A 43 -0.88 0.15 -3.59
CA ASN A 43 -0.56 -1.15 -4.20
C ASN A 43 -1.54 -2.25 -3.76
N LEU A 44 -1.96 -2.25 -2.50
CA LEU A 44 -2.96 -3.19 -2.00
C LEU A 44 -4.33 -2.97 -2.65
N CYS A 45 -4.76 -1.71 -2.76
CA CYS A 45 -6.00 -1.38 -3.46
C CYS A 45 -5.94 -1.81 -4.94
N GLU A 46 -4.84 -1.52 -5.64
CA GLU A 46 -4.63 -1.93 -7.03
C GLU A 46 -4.63 -3.46 -7.20
N SER A 47 -4.00 -4.20 -6.28
CA SER A 47 -3.97 -5.67 -6.33
C SER A 47 -5.35 -6.29 -6.13
N LEU A 48 -6.23 -5.62 -5.38
CA LEU A 48 -7.58 -6.10 -5.06
C LEU A 48 -8.64 -5.51 -6.00
N GLY A 49 -8.26 -4.61 -6.91
CA GLY A 49 -9.20 -3.90 -7.79
C GLY A 49 -10.07 -2.87 -7.07
N LEU A 50 -9.64 -2.39 -5.92
CA LEU A 50 -10.37 -1.44 -5.07
C LEU A 50 -10.03 0.01 -5.41
N ASN A 51 -11.00 0.91 -5.27
CA ASN A 51 -10.82 2.35 -5.42
C ASN A 51 -10.19 2.96 -4.15
N PRO A 52 -8.94 3.45 -4.19
CA PRO A 52 -8.25 3.98 -3.00
C PRO A 52 -8.90 5.24 -2.43
N LEU A 53 -9.65 6.02 -3.23
CA LEU A 53 -10.29 7.26 -2.78
C LEU A 53 -11.49 7.03 -1.85
N THR A 54 -12.05 5.82 -1.88
CA THR A 54 -13.20 5.45 -1.04
C THR A 54 -12.80 5.05 0.38
N LYS A 55 -11.51 5.12 0.72
CA LYS A 55 -10.96 4.69 2.02
C LYS A 55 -11.38 3.26 2.41
N PRO A 56 -11.12 2.23 1.57
CA PRO A 56 -11.37 0.83 1.91
C PRO A 56 -10.58 0.33 3.13
N PHE A 57 -9.44 0.93 3.44
CA PHE A 57 -8.65 0.52 4.59
C PHE A 57 -8.29 1.71 5.48
N GLU A 58 -8.15 1.44 6.78
CA GLU A 58 -7.70 2.41 7.78
C GLU A 58 -6.52 1.86 8.58
N TYR A 59 -5.59 2.75 8.92
CA TYR A 59 -4.49 2.43 9.83
C TYR A 59 -5.00 2.54 11.27
N LEU A 60 -5.18 1.39 11.93
CA LEU A 60 -5.55 1.33 13.33
C LEU A 60 -4.37 0.86 14.18
N ARG A 61 -4.19 1.47 15.35
CA ARG A 61 -3.27 0.94 16.36
C ARG A 61 -4.01 0.00 17.30
N LEU A 62 -3.67 -1.27 17.25
CA LEU A 62 -4.21 -2.32 18.11
C LEU A 62 -3.08 -2.94 18.92
N SER A 63 -3.19 -2.95 20.25
CA SER A 63 -2.23 -3.59 21.16
C SER A 63 -0.76 -3.19 20.90
N GLY A 64 -0.53 -1.90 20.58
CA GLY A 64 0.81 -1.36 20.34
C GLY A 64 1.37 -1.58 18.94
N ARG A 65 0.64 -2.24 18.03
CA ARG A 65 1.01 -2.41 16.62
C ARG A 65 0.10 -1.60 15.74
N GLU A 66 0.61 -1.08 14.63
CA GLU A 66 -0.22 -0.44 13.61
C GLU A 66 -0.60 -1.47 12.56
N VAL A 67 -1.89 -1.67 12.34
CA VAL A 67 -2.43 -2.64 11.38
C VAL A 67 -3.30 -1.94 10.37
N LEU A 68 -3.40 -2.53 9.18
CA LEU A 68 -4.28 -2.07 8.13
C LEU A 68 -5.63 -2.81 8.28
N TYR A 69 -6.65 -2.10 8.74
CA TYR A 69 -7.98 -2.65 8.98
C TYR A 69 -8.89 -2.42 7.78
N ALA A 70 -9.59 -3.46 7.33
CA ALA A 70 -10.57 -3.34 6.24
C ALA A 70 -11.87 -2.72 6.74
N THR A 71 -12.29 -1.62 6.13
CA THR A 71 -13.54 -0.94 6.45
C THR A 71 -14.71 -1.54 5.67
N ARG A 72 -15.94 -1.13 6.03
CA ARG A 72 -17.14 -1.50 5.27
C ARG A 72 -17.01 -1.15 3.78
N ASN A 73 -16.36 -0.04 3.44
CA ASN A 73 -16.16 0.42 2.06
C ASN A 73 -15.32 -0.57 1.23
N CYS A 74 -14.42 -1.34 1.87
CA CYS A 74 -13.71 -2.43 1.19
C CYS A 74 -14.68 -3.55 0.81
N THR A 75 -15.54 -3.96 1.76
CA THR A 75 -16.48 -5.06 1.53
C THR A 75 -17.53 -4.69 0.46
N ASP A 76 -17.98 -3.43 0.42
CA ASP A 76 -18.91 -2.94 -0.59
C ASP A 76 -18.36 -2.98 -2.03
N GLN A 77 -17.03 -3.00 -2.20
CA GLN A 77 -16.37 -3.03 -3.52
C GLN A 77 -15.99 -4.43 -3.99
N LEU A 78 -15.85 -5.41 -3.10
CA LEU A 78 -15.45 -6.78 -3.41
C LEU A 78 -16.61 -7.67 -3.92
N ARG A 79 -17.71 -7.07 -4.39
CA ARG A 79 -18.90 -7.78 -4.87
C ARG A 79 -18.71 -8.38 -6.26
#